data_AF-A0A9X3F052-F1
#
_entry.id   AF-A0A9X3F052-F1
#
_cell.length_a   1.000
_cell.length_b   1.000
_cell.length_c   1.000
_cell.angle_alpha   90.00
_cell.angle_beta   90.00
_cell.angle_gamma   90.00
#
_symmetry.space_group_name_H-M   'P 1'
#
loop_
_entity.id
_entity.type
_entity.pdbx_description
1 polymer ?
#
loop_
_entity_poly.entity_id
_entity_poly.type
_entity_poly.pdbx_seq_one_letter_code
_entity_poly.pdbx_strand_id
1 'polypeptide(L)'
;MFSDIYIPQRGQLIEAKGVVTREAIRMAIGQLLDYRRFAPEETRLAVLLPRHPGPDLEALLASVEIACIWRKAEQGFSDNANNEFVGGPGDPGSAS
;
A
#
# COMPACT_ATOMS: atom_id res chain seq x y z
N MET A 1 -1.28 13.23 12.05
CA MET A 1 -1.88 11.90 12.25
C MET A 1 -0.95 10.92 11.58
N PHE A 2 -0.12 10.23 12.37
CA PHE A 2 0.78 9.18 11.91
C PHE A 2 -0.08 7.99 11.51
N SER A 3 0.02 7.52 10.27
CA SER A 3 -0.72 6.33 9.83
C SER A 3 0.17 5.42 9.00
N ASP A 4 1.28 5.03 9.63
CA ASP A 4 2.05 3.85 9.25
C ASP A 4 1.47 2.61 9.96
N ILE A 5 1.23 1.56 9.19
CA ILE A 5 0.99 0.21 9.71
C ILE A 5 2.19 -0.62 9.27
N TYR A 6 3.11 -0.84 10.20
CA TYR A 6 4.12 -1.89 10.04
C TYR A 6 3.51 -3.22 10.48
N ILE A 7 3.52 -4.22 9.61
CA ILE A 7 3.06 -5.58 9.89
C ILE A 7 4.27 -6.52 9.85
N PRO A 8 5.03 -6.65 10.96
CA PRO A 8 6.26 -7.44 11.01
C PRO A 8 6.05 -8.89 10.54
N GLN A 9 4.90 -9.49 10.87
CA GLN A 9 4.59 -10.89 10.55
C GLN A 9 4.45 -11.14 9.05
N ARG A 10 4.26 -10.10 8.23
CA ARG A 10 4.07 -10.19 6.77
C ARG A 10 5.20 -9.53 5.97
N GLY A 11 6.17 -8.92 6.66
CA GLY A 11 7.24 -8.13 6.03
C GLY A 11 6.67 -6.99 5.20
N GLN A 12 5.68 -6.26 5.75
CA GLN A 12 4.96 -5.22 5.03
C GLN A 12 4.98 -3.91 5.80
N LEU A 13 5.22 -2.82 5.09
CA LEU A 13 5.12 -1.46 5.60
C LEU A 13 4.14 -0.67 4.73
N ILE A 14 3.07 -0.21 5.34
CA ILE A 14 1.94 0.40 4.64
C ILE A 14 1.72 1.81 5.18
N GLU A 15 1.70 2.81 4.29
CA GLU A 15 1.32 4.19 4.63
C GLU A 15 -0.09 4.47 4.11
N ALA A 16 -1.02 4.83 5.00
CA ALA A 16 -2.38 5.14 4.58
C ALA A 16 -2.55 6.64 4.27
N LYS A 17 -3.29 6.94 3.20
CA LYS A 17 -3.72 8.30 2.84
C LYS A 17 -5.22 8.36 2.66
N GLY A 18 -5.85 9.39 3.24
CA GLY A 18 -7.30 9.63 3.12
C GLY A 18 -7.73 10.25 1.79
N VAL A 19 -6.79 10.63 0.91
CA VAL A 19 -7.05 11.27 -0.38
C VAL A 19 -6.14 10.69 -1.45
N VAL A 20 -6.59 10.78 -2.71
CA VAL A 20 -5.84 10.34 -3.89
C VAL A 20 -5.45 11.57 -4.70
N THR A 21 -4.30 12.15 -4.37
CA THR A 21 -3.70 13.28 -5.09
C THR A 21 -2.21 13.02 -5.30
N ARG A 22 -1.62 13.60 -6.34
CA ARG A 22 -0.18 13.48 -6.60
C ARG A 22 0.66 13.96 -5.41
N GLU A 23 0.21 15.00 -4.73
CA GLU A 23 0.85 15.51 -3.51
C GLU A 23 0.86 14.46 -2.39
N ALA A 24 -0.31 13.87 -2.09
CA ALA A 24 -0.43 12.85 -1.05
C ALA A 24 0.41 11.61 -1.37
N ILE A 25 0.47 11.20 -2.64
CA ILE A 25 1.30 10.09 -3.11
C ILE A 25 2.78 10.40 -2.93
N ARG A 26 3.26 11.57 -3.36
CA ARG A 26 4.67 11.97 -3.18
C ARG A 26 5.07 12.02 -1.70
N MET A 27 4.17 12.50 -0.84
CA MET A 27 4.39 12.49 0.61
C MET A 27 4.48 11.06 1.14
N ALA A 28 3.57 10.17 0.73
CA ALA A 28 3.60 8.76 1.13
C ALA A 28 4.90 8.05 0.69
N ILE A 29 5.38 8.31 -0.52
CA ILE A 29 6.66 7.80 -1.03
C ILE A 29 7.80 8.23 -0.10
N GLY A 30 7.89 9.53 0.22
CA GLY A 30 8.93 10.04 1.11
C GLY A 30 8.94 9.36 2.47
N GLN A 31 7.76 9.24 3.09
CA GLN A 31 7.61 8.59 4.39
C GLN A 31 8.00 7.10 4.34
N LEU A 32 7.53 6.35 3.34
CA LEU A 32 7.83 4.93 3.20
C LEU A 32 9.34 4.68 3.01
N LEU A 33 9.99 5.50 2.18
CA LEU A 33 11.45 5.40 1.98
C LEU A 33 12.24 5.80 3.24
N ASP A 34 11.75 6.80 3.98
CA ASP A 34 12.35 7.19 5.26
C ASP A 34 12.25 6.07 6.32
N TYR A 35 11.13 5.36 6.35
CA TYR A 35 10.88 4.26 7.28
C TYR A 35 11.59 2.97 6.86
N ARG A 36 11.74 2.70 5.57
CA ARG A 36 12.43 1.50 5.03
C ARG A 36 13.84 1.33 5.60
N ARG A 37 14.53 2.44 5.96
CA ARG A 37 15.86 2.42 6.59
C ARG A 37 15.92 1.64 7.91
N PHE A 38 14.78 1.43 8.55
CA PHE A 38 14.66 0.75 9.84
C PHE A 38 13.94 -0.60 9.74
N ALA A 39 13.56 -1.02 8.54
CA ALA A 39 12.88 -2.29 8.29
C ALA A 39 13.85 -3.30 7.65
N PRO A 40 13.60 -4.63 7.78
CA PRO A 40 14.33 -5.64 7.03
C PRO A 40 14.33 -5.35 5.53
N GLU A 41 15.39 -5.73 4.82
CA GLU A 41 15.59 -5.42 3.40
C GLU A 41 14.45 -5.93 2.51
N GLU A 42 13.88 -7.08 2.89
CA GLU A 42 12.78 -7.78 2.22
C GLU A 42 11.40 -7.14 2.49
N THR A 43 11.34 -6.05 3.26
CA THR A 43 10.08 -5.37 3.57
C THR A 43 9.46 -4.76 2.32
N ARG A 44 8.25 -5.20 2.00
CA ARG A 44 7.46 -4.70 0.89
C ARG A 44 6.67 -3.46 1.30
N LEU A 45 6.61 -2.49 0.40
CA LEU A 45 6.01 -1.18 0.66
C LEU A 45 4.68 -1.03 -0.08
N ALA A 46 3.68 -0.43 0.58
CA ALA A 46 2.45 -0.05 -0.10
C ALA A 46 1.84 1.25 0.42
N VAL A 47 1.06 1.91 -0.43
CA VAL A 47 0.18 3.01 -0.03
C VAL A 47 -1.27 2.52 0.02
N LEU A 48 -1.93 2.68 1.17
CA LEU A 48 -3.36 2.40 1.31
C LEU A 48 -4.20 3.64 0.97
N LEU A 49 -5.12 3.50 0.02
CA LEU A 49 -5.91 4.58 -0.55
C LEU A 49 -7.42 4.31 -0.45
N PRO A 50 -8.26 5.36 -0.41
CA PRO A 50 -9.72 5.19 -0.33
C PRO A 50 -10.34 4.68 -1.64
N ARG A 51 -9.62 4.77 -2.77
CA ARG A 51 -10.04 4.33 -4.11
C ARG A 51 -8.80 4.14 -5.00
N HIS A 52 -8.98 3.49 -6.15
CA HIS A 52 -7.91 3.29 -7.12
C HIS A 52 -7.23 4.62 -7.53
N PRO A 53 -5.88 4.69 -7.56
CA PRO A 53 -5.16 5.92 -7.84
C PRO A 53 -5.20 6.36 -9.32
N GLY A 54 -5.50 5.44 -10.21
CA GLY A 54 -5.43 5.64 -11.66
C GLY A 54 -4.01 5.34 -12.19
N PRO A 55 -3.87 5.10 -13.49
CA PRO A 55 -2.67 4.51 -14.07
C PRO A 55 -1.41 5.38 -13.91
N ASP A 56 -1.56 6.71 -13.93
CA ASP A 56 -0.43 7.64 -13.80
C ASP A 56 0.18 7.63 -12.38
N LEU A 57 -0.65 7.67 -11.34
CA LEU A 57 -0.19 7.61 -9.96
C LEU A 57 0.28 6.20 -9.56
N GLU A 58 -0.33 5.17 -10.15
CA GLU A 58 0.14 3.79 -10.02
C GLU A 58 1.53 3.61 -10.64
N ALA A 59 1.76 4.13 -11.86
CA ALA A 59 3.07 4.10 -12.49
C ALA A 59 4.13 4.87 -11.68
N LEU A 60 3.75 5.99 -11.05
CA LEU A 60 4.64 6.72 -10.14
C LEU A 60 5.06 5.86 -8.95
N LEU A 61 4.12 5.16 -8.31
CA LEU A 61 4.42 4.27 -7.19
C LEU A 61 5.30 3.08 -7.62
N ALA A 62 4.96 2.47 -8.77
CA ALA A 62 5.72 1.37 -9.32
C ALA A 62 7.17 1.76 -9.67
N SER A 63 7.42 3.00 -10.11
CA SER A 63 8.76 3.51 -10.43
C SER A 63 9.72 3.53 -9.23
N VAL A 64 9.20 3.41 -8.01
CA VAL A 64 9.95 3.37 -6.75
C VAL A 64 9.67 2.10 -5.94
N GLU A 65 9.17 1.04 -6.60
CA GLU A 65 8.88 -0.27 -5.99
C GLU A 65 7.90 -0.21 -4.81
N ILE A 66 6.91 0.68 -4.89
CA ILE A 66 5.83 0.79 -3.91
C ILE A 66 4.53 0.33 -4.56
N ALA A 67 3.83 -0.59 -3.90
CA ALA A 67 2.50 -1.03 -4.33
C ALA A 67 1.40 -0.04 -3.91
N CYS A 68 0.20 -0.19 -4.45
CA CYS A 68 -0.98 0.47 -3.93
C CYS A 68 -2.02 -0.55 -3.50
N ILE A 69 -2.71 -0.24 -2.41
CA ILE A 69 -3.87 -0.95 -1.91
C ILE A 69 -5.03 0.03 -1.96
N TRP A 70 -6.20 -0.38 -2.42
CA TRP A 70 -7.38 0.47 -2.43
C TRP A 70 -8.64 -0.26 -2.01
N ARG A 71 -9.57 0.48 -1.42
CA ARG A 71 -10.93 -0.03 -1.19
C ARG A 71 -11.65 -0.22 -2.52
N LYS A 72 -12.31 -1.36 -2.67
CA LYS A 72 -13.26 -1.59 -3.76
C LYS A 72 -14.53 -0.79 -3.49
N ALA A 73 -15.33 -0.57 -4.54
CA ALA A 73 -16.67 -0.01 -4.38
C ALA A 73 -17.59 -0.99 -3.62
N GLU A 74 -17.38 -2.29 -3.85
CA GLU A 74 -17.94 -3.37 -3.04
C GLU A 74 -17.13 -3.57 -1.74
N GLN A 75 -17.52 -4.54 -0.91
CA GLN A 75 -16.76 -4.86 0.30
C GLN A 75 -15.34 -5.34 -0.04
N GLY A 76 -14.36 -5.02 0.82
CA GLY A 76 -12.97 -5.49 0.73
C GLY A 76 -11.98 -4.51 0.08
N PHE A 77 -10.78 -5.02 -0.18
CA PHE A 77 -9.65 -4.29 -0.74
C PHE A 77 -9.09 -5.01 -1.98
N SER A 78 -8.29 -4.29 -2.77
CA SER A 78 -7.46 -4.83 -3.84
C SER A 78 -6.07 -4.24 -3.75
N ASP A 79 -5.07 -4.92 -4.31
CA ASP A 79 -3.74 -4.38 -4.54
C ASP A 79 -3.28 -4.59 -5.99
N ASN A 80 -2.25 -3.87 -6.40
CA ASN A 80 -1.60 -4.03 -7.71
C ASN A 80 -0.38 -4.95 -7.69
N ALA A 81 -0.25 -5.77 -6.64
CA ALA A 81 0.86 -6.68 -6.40
C ALA A 81 0.37 -8.13 -6.32
N ASN A 82 -0.59 -8.52 -7.17
CA ASN A 82 -1.09 -9.89 -7.28
C ASN A 82 -1.59 -10.49 -5.95
N ASN A 83 -2.29 -9.70 -5.13
CA ASN A 83 -2.82 -10.07 -3.81
C ASN A 83 -1.73 -10.31 -2.74
N GLU A 84 -0.52 -9.81 -2.95
CA GLU A 84 0.55 -9.91 -1.95
C GLU A 84 0.24 -9.16 -0.64
N PHE A 85 -0.58 -8.12 -0.70
CA PHE A 85 -0.97 -7.32 0.47
C PHE A 85 -2.34 -7.72 1.02
N VAL A 86 -3.32 -7.99 0.13
CA VAL A 86 -4.68 -8.32 0.58
C VAL A 86 -4.89 -9.82 0.81
N GLY A 87 -4.32 -10.73 0.01
CA GLY A 87 -4.66 -12.17 -0.01
C GLY A 87 -4.05 -13.09 1.06
N GLY A 88 -3.81 -12.61 2.29
CA GLY A 88 -3.29 -13.48 3.37
C GLY A 88 -4.36 -13.88 4.38
N PRO A 89 -4.05 -14.83 5.29
CA PRO A 89 -5.02 -15.39 6.23
C PRO A 89 -5.63 -14.29 7.08
N GLY A 90 -6.88 -13.92 6.77
CA GLY A 90 -7.59 -12.80 7.38
C GLY A 90 -8.42 -11.94 6.41
N ASP A 91 -8.23 -12.08 5.09
CA ASP A 91 -9.04 -11.35 4.10
C ASP A 91 -10.30 -12.14 3.72
N PRO A 92 -11.52 -11.57 3.90
CA PRO A 92 -12.79 -12.23 3.58
C PRO A 92 -12.96 -12.65 2.11
N GLY A 93 -12.01 -12.33 1.22
CA GLY A 93 -11.97 -12.80 -0.17
C GLY A 93 -11.22 -14.10 -0.43
N SER A 94 -10.70 -14.79 0.60
CA SER A 94 -9.89 -16.02 0.42
C SER A 94 -10.71 -17.31 0.28
N ALA A 95 -12.04 -17.25 0.29
CA ALA A 95 -12.89 -18.41 0.00
C ALA A 95 -13.27 -18.41 -1.48
N SER A 96 -12.89 -19.50 -2.14
CA SER A 96 -13.12 -19.84 -3.56
C SER A 96 -14.57 -19.71 -4.02
#